data_AF-A0A3M1TUI8-F1
#
_entry.id   AF-A0A3M1TUI8-F1
#
_cell.length_a   1.000
_cell.length_b   1.000
_cell.length_c   1.000
_cell.angle_alpha   90.00
_cell.angle_beta   90.00
_cell.angle_gamma   90.00
#
_symmetry.space_group_name_H-M   'P 1'
#
loop_
_entity.id
_entity.type
_entity.pdbx_description
1 polymer ?
#
loop_
_entity_poly.entity_id
_entity_poly.type
_entity_poly.pdbx_seq_one_letter_code
_entity_poly.pdbx_strand_id
1 'polypeptide(L)'
;MARTIYLWGAGLLAWAVLALATLPGPFVSLERDGLPLATVLPFLAFGLVARGLSFSLYSGISVSLDSAYYIAAVLCLGVLPAAWLVAITVTVDAAWEVLEARLRGCSAASLARDLGEVVARGAVPAALVVTVGLAFGGDAGLSLRPADEHLRVLWLVPSLAAALIVPHYGLLGLELWLDGERLGVLLRRALAPAFLAEMLLLPLAMVVVLVYDPDDPFLFLLLGVTFVLINLAVKLLADATAALRRRVDELEILAEMGRSISGTLDLAELLPLVARETLKLVGSSSRCMIALSHPETEAVHLMVFDESGRQTHEDAIPAGAGLTGRVMQGRKTLLLGDLQREVEGLSLPEEYNDRRIHSWLGTPLIVQDEVIGMLNVQSTERHAYDDERIRVFETLAAQAAVAIQNARLYELATVDALTGLYVRRYFDLRLHEEWMEVKRYGGDFAVLFLDLDDFKALNDTHGHLVGDEVLRQVGQVIRACMRETDIPCRYGGEEFAAVMPHTDLAAAAAVAERIRREVASRTVPAEVGPVSVTVSIGVAAAGASHAPDARTLVRRADEALYRAKAKGKNRVELAGTMAAPASIDAGTAMG
;
A
#
# COMPACT_ATOMS: atom_id res chain seq x y z
N MET A 1 27.77 -12.65 17.98
CA MET A 1 28.90 -13.16 18.79
C MET A 1 28.73 -12.79 20.27
N ALA A 2 28.52 -11.51 20.61
CA ALA A 2 28.27 -11.07 21.99
C ALA A 2 27.09 -11.78 22.68
N ARG A 3 25.92 -11.89 22.03
CA ARG A 3 24.75 -12.64 22.55
C ARG A 3 25.07 -14.10 22.85
N THR A 4 25.77 -14.78 21.94
CA THR A 4 26.15 -16.19 22.14
C THR A 4 27.04 -16.37 23.36
N ILE A 5 28.02 -15.48 23.56
CA ILE A 5 28.90 -15.51 24.74
C ILE A 5 28.09 -15.26 26.03
N TYR A 6 27.17 -14.29 25.99
CA TYR A 6 26.28 -14.01 27.10
C TYR A 6 25.40 -15.22 27.47
N LEU A 7 24.73 -15.84 26.50
CA LEU A 7 23.85 -17.00 26.72
C LEU A 7 24.61 -18.16 27.39
N TRP A 8 25.78 -18.51 26.86
CA TRP A 8 26.61 -19.56 27.46
C TRP A 8 27.12 -19.17 28.85
N GLY A 9 27.62 -17.93 29.02
CA GLY A 9 28.14 -17.47 30.30
C GLY A 9 27.07 -17.43 31.40
N ALA A 10 25.92 -16.83 31.10
CA ALA A 10 24.78 -16.74 32.03
C ALA A 10 24.18 -18.14 32.32
N GLY A 11 24.00 -18.96 31.30
CA GLY A 11 23.44 -20.30 31.44
C GLY A 11 24.33 -21.24 32.24
N LEU A 12 25.64 -21.29 31.95
CA LEU A 12 26.58 -22.14 32.69
C LEU A 12 26.71 -21.69 34.15
N LEU A 13 26.76 -20.38 34.41
CA LEU A 13 26.76 -19.85 35.77
C LEU A 13 25.49 -20.24 36.53
N ALA A 14 24.33 -20.10 35.90
CA ALA A 14 23.05 -20.46 36.50
C ALA A 14 22.94 -21.96 36.79
N TRP A 15 23.40 -22.83 35.89
CA TRP A 15 23.50 -24.27 36.13
C TRP A 15 24.46 -24.60 37.28
N ALA A 16 25.57 -23.88 37.39
CA ALA A 16 26.51 -24.04 38.50
C ALA A 16 25.88 -23.64 39.85
N VAL A 17 25.09 -22.56 39.89
CA VAL A 17 24.32 -22.15 41.09
C VAL A 17 23.33 -23.24 41.49
N LEU A 18 22.54 -23.75 40.55
CA LEU A 18 21.56 -24.81 40.81
C LEU A 18 22.24 -26.10 41.29
N ALA A 19 23.33 -26.52 40.63
CA ALA A 19 24.12 -27.69 41.04
C ALA A 19 24.73 -27.50 42.43
N LEU A 20 25.31 -26.34 42.73
CA LEU A 20 25.90 -26.08 44.05
C LEU A 20 24.84 -26.08 45.16
N ALA A 21 23.62 -25.61 44.88
CA ALA A 21 22.50 -25.64 45.81
C ALA A 21 22.00 -27.06 46.11
N THR A 22 22.17 -28.01 45.18
CA THR A 22 21.85 -29.44 45.43
C THR A 22 22.89 -30.16 46.27
N LEU A 23 24.14 -29.69 46.27
CA LEU A 23 25.21 -30.36 46.97
C LEU A 23 25.19 -30.07 48.47
N PRO A 24 25.53 -31.07 49.31
CA PRO A 24 26.50 -31.01 50.40
C PRO A 24 27.00 -29.72 51.07
N GLY A 25 26.29 -28.59 51.19
CA GLY A 25 26.99 -27.30 51.37
C GLY A 25 26.37 -26.26 52.30
N PRO A 26 26.98 -25.04 52.37
CA PRO A 26 26.64 -23.95 53.30
C PRO A 26 25.21 -23.39 53.19
N PHE A 27 24.44 -23.84 52.19
CA PHE A 27 23.01 -23.60 52.06
C PHE A 27 22.21 -24.52 53.00
N VAL A 28 22.43 -24.37 54.30
CA VAL A 28 21.83 -25.21 55.36
C VAL A 28 20.32 -24.97 55.50
N SER A 29 19.81 -23.86 54.98
CA SER A 29 18.39 -23.48 55.06
C SER A 29 17.50 -24.04 53.94
N LEU A 30 18.04 -24.91 53.06
CA LEU A 30 17.28 -25.56 51.99
C LEU A 30 17.02 -27.03 52.36
N GLU A 31 15.76 -27.46 52.27
CA GLU A 31 15.31 -28.83 52.49
C GLU A 31 15.73 -29.70 51.30
N ARG A 32 16.43 -30.80 51.60
CA ARG A 32 17.04 -31.71 50.60
C ARG A 32 16.47 -33.11 50.65
N ASP A 33 15.48 -33.33 51.52
CA ASP A 33 14.82 -34.61 51.62
C ASP A 33 13.98 -34.84 50.37
N GLY A 34 14.06 -36.05 49.81
CA GLY A 34 13.37 -36.39 48.58
C GLY A 34 11.86 -36.36 48.79
N LEU A 35 11.18 -35.44 48.11
CA LEU A 35 9.71 -35.44 48.07
C LEU A 35 9.19 -36.66 47.28
N PRO A 36 8.04 -37.24 47.68
CA PRO A 36 7.39 -38.27 46.88
C PRO A 36 7.12 -37.78 45.46
N LEU A 37 7.35 -38.63 44.46
CA LEU A 37 7.10 -38.23 43.06
C LEU A 37 5.66 -37.75 42.84
N ALA A 38 4.69 -38.29 43.59
CA ALA A 38 3.28 -37.93 43.53
C ALA A 38 3.00 -36.46 43.90
N THR A 39 3.83 -35.82 44.73
CA THR A 39 3.63 -34.40 45.11
C THR A 39 4.20 -33.44 44.08
N VAL A 40 5.28 -33.84 43.39
CA VAL A 40 5.97 -33.01 42.39
C VAL A 40 5.36 -33.13 40.99
N LEU A 41 4.89 -34.34 40.62
CA LEU A 41 4.39 -34.64 39.29
C LEU A 41 3.22 -33.77 38.82
N PRO A 42 2.24 -33.39 39.66
CA PRO A 42 1.16 -32.48 39.27
C PRO A 42 1.68 -31.09 38.86
N PHE A 43 2.61 -30.51 39.63
CA PHE A 43 3.22 -29.22 39.27
C PHE A 43 4.05 -29.32 38.00
N LEU A 44 4.78 -30.43 37.80
CA LEU A 44 5.63 -30.63 36.62
C LEU A 44 4.78 -30.79 35.36
N ALA A 45 3.75 -31.63 35.41
CA ALA A 45 2.84 -31.85 34.29
C ALA A 45 2.14 -30.56 33.89
N PHE A 46 1.67 -29.80 34.88
CA PHE A 46 1.05 -28.51 34.65
C PHE A 46 2.01 -27.49 34.04
N GLY A 47 3.23 -27.37 34.59
CA GLY A 47 4.23 -26.44 34.06
C GLY A 47 4.57 -26.71 32.59
N LEU A 48 4.68 -27.99 32.21
CA LEU A 48 4.88 -28.39 30.82
C LEU A 48 3.68 -28.03 29.92
N VAL A 49 2.45 -28.26 30.38
CA VAL A 49 1.24 -27.89 29.62
C VAL A 49 1.12 -26.38 29.48
N ALA A 50 1.34 -25.62 30.55
CA ALA A 50 1.29 -24.17 30.54
C ALA A 50 2.31 -23.57 29.57
N ARG A 51 3.54 -24.12 29.53
CA ARG A 51 4.59 -23.76 28.57
C ARG A 51 4.20 -24.06 27.12
N GLY A 52 3.61 -25.23 26.84
CA GLY A 52 3.08 -25.55 25.50
C GLY A 52 1.92 -24.64 25.04
N LEU A 53 1.30 -23.92 25.98
CA LEU A 53 0.29 -22.90 25.73
C LEU A 53 0.86 -21.47 25.69
N SER A 54 2.18 -21.32 25.59
CA SER A 54 2.80 -20.02 25.37
C SER A 54 2.29 -19.35 24.09
N PHE A 55 2.23 -18.02 24.11
CA PHE A 55 1.81 -17.21 22.98
C PHE A 55 2.75 -16.01 22.83
N SER A 56 2.91 -15.54 21.59
CA SER A 56 3.77 -14.40 21.30
C SER A 56 3.04 -13.08 21.55
N LEU A 57 3.65 -12.22 22.36
CA LEU A 57 3.09 -10.92 22.73
C LEU A 57 3.71 -9.78 21.90
N TYR A 58 5.00 -9.94 21.58
CA TYR A 58 5.80 -9.05 20.72
C TYR A 58 6.91 -9.89 20.06
N SER A 59 7.45 -9.44 18.93
CA SER A 59 8.50 -10.16 18.17
C SER A 59 9.60 -10.67 19.10
N GLY A 60 9.71 -12.00 19.24
CA GLY A 60 10.74 -12.66 20.06
C GLY A 60 10.42 -12.83 21.55
N ILE A 61 9.26 -12.38 22.04
CA ILE A 61 8.82 -12.60 23.44
C ILE A 61 7.58 -13.48 23.45
N SER A 62 7.73 -14.67 24.02
CA SER A 62 6.65 -15.58 24.38
C SER A 62 6.30 -15.43 25.86
N VAL A 63 5.01 -15.52 26.18
CA VAL A 63 4.48 -15.51 27.54
C VAL A 63 3.66 -16.79 27.74
N SER A 64 3.89 -17.50 28.83
CA SER A 64 3.22 -18.77 29.17
C SER A 64 2.44 -18.72 30.48
N LEU A 65 2.46 -17.59 31.19
CA LEU A 65 1.61 -17.29 32.35
C LEU A 65 1.79 -18.22 33.56
N ASP A 66 2.84 -19.02 33.60
CA ASP A 66 3.05 -20.08 34.59
C ASP A 66 3.79 -19.65 35.86
N SER A 67 4.22 -18.38 35.96
CA SER A 67 4.94 -17.87 37.13
C SER A 67 4.15 -18.06 38.42
N ALA A 68 2.82 -17.94 38.37
CA ALA A 68 1.94 -18.17 39.51
C ALA A 68 2.11 -19.57 40.12
N TYR A 69 2.29 -20.59 39.28
CA TYR A 69 2.50 -21.96 39.73
C TYR A 69 3.91 -22.22 40.21
N TYR A 70 4.92 -21.55 39.65
CA TYR A 70 6.27 -21.63 40.19
C TYR A 70 6.37 -20.96 41.55
N ILE A 71 5.70 -19.82 41.75
CA ILE A 71 5.60 -19.16 43.05
C ILE A 71 4.90 -20.08 44.05
N ALA A 72 3.80 -20.72 43.66
CA ALA A 72 3.13 -21.70 44.51
C ALA A 72 4.00 -22.92 44.80
N ALA A 73 4.73 -23.44 43.81
CA ALA A 73 5.64 -24.57 43.97
C ALA A 73 6.76 -24.27 44.99
N VAL A 74 7.30 -23.05 44.99
CA VAL A 74 8.32 -22.64 45.98
C VAL A 74 7.76 -22.71 47.41
N LEU A 75 6.51 -22.30 47.61
CA LEU A 75 5.87 -22.29 48.93
C LEU A 75 5.33 -23.66 49.36
N CYS A 76 4.94 -24.52 48.41
CA CYS A 76 4.34 -25.83 48.67
C CYS A 76 5.36 -26.97 48.70
N LEU A 77 6.39 -26.93 47.85
CA LEU A 77 7.39 -27.98 47.67
C LEU A 77 8.77 -27.58 48.21
N GLY A 78 8.95 -26.31 48.58
CA GLY A 78 10.25 -25.75 48.95
C GLY A 78 11.06 -25.27 47.75
N VAL A 79 12.12 -24.51 48.06
CA VAL A 79 12.92 -23.77 47.08
C VAL A 79 13.63 -24.69 46.09
N LEU A 80 14.25 -25.76 46.56
CA LEU A 80 15.09 -26.63 45.72
C LEU A 80 14.26 -27.48 44.75
N PRO A 81 13.17 -28.18 45.17
CA PRO A 81 12.30 -28.90 44.24
C PRO A 81 11.65 -27.98 43.21
N ALA A 82 11.20 -26.80 43.62
CA ALA A 82 10.63 -25.80 42.71
C ALA A 82 11.64 -25.29 41.69
N ALA A 83 12.90 -25.04 42.08
CA ALA A 83 13.95 -24.62 41.17
C ALA A 83 14.24 -25.67 40.09
N TRP A 84 14.29 -26.96 40.46
CA TRP A 84 14.44 -28.05 39.48
C TRP A 84 13.24 -28.18 38.55
N LEU A 85 12.03 -28.01 39.08
CA LEU A 85 10.82 -28.01 38.29
C LEU A 85 10.84 -26.92 37.22
N VAL A 86 11.21 -25.70 37.58
CA VAL A 86 11.41 -24.58 36.65
C VAL A 86 12.51 -24.91 35.62
N ALA A 87 13.64 -25.46 36.08
CA ALA A 87 14.73 -25.81 35.18
C ALA A 87 14.29 -26.82 34.12
N ILE A 88 13.57 -27.87 34.51
CA ILE A 88 13.12 -28.92 33.59
C ILE A 88 12.09 -28.37 32.60
N THR A 89 11.05 -27.71 33.12
CA THR A 89 9.93 -27.19 32.30
C THR A 89 10.40 -26.20 31.24
N VAL A 90 11.21 -25.21 31.64
CA VAL A 90 11.70 -24.18 30.71
C VAL A 90 12.77 -24.73 29.76
N THR A 91 13.58 -25.71 30.18
CA THR A 91 14.54 -26.38 29.29
C THR A 91 13.84 -27.16 28.19
N VAL A 92 12.80 -27.93 28.55
CA VAL A 92 12.01 -28.72 27.58
C VAL A 92 11.32 -27.82 26.57
N ASP A 93 10.71 -26.73 27.05
CA ASP A 93 10.07 -25.71 26.22
C ASP A 93 11.05 -25.08 25.22
N ALA A 94 12.20 -24.59 25.70
CA ALA A 94 13.23 -24.00 24.84
C ALA A 94 13.81 -25.00 23.82
N ALA A 95 14.01 -26.27 24.22
CA ALA A 95 14.46 -27.31 23.31
C ALA A 95 13.44 -27.62 22.22
N TRP A 96 12.14 -27.60 22.57
CA TRP A 96 11.05 -27.80 21.62
C TRP A 96 10.97 -26.64 20.61
N GLU A 97 10.99 -25.39 21.07
CA GLU A 97 10.99 -24.20 20.19
C GLU A 97 12.13 -24.24 19.16
N VAL A 98 13.35 -24.58 19.61
CA VAL A 98 14.53 -24.71 18.74
C VAL A 98 14.36 -25.83 17.71
N LEU A 99 13.85 -26.99 18.14
CA LEU A 99 13.63 -28.13 17.26
C LEU A 99 12.58 -27.81 16.18
N GLU A 100 11.46 -27.21 16.58
CA GLU A 100 10.38 -26.80 15.68
C GLU A 100 10.85 -25.77 14.65
N ALA A 101 11.62 -24.76 15.08
CA ALA A 101 12.19 -23.76 14.20
C ALA A 101 13.15 -24.36 13.15
N ARG A 102 13.93 -25.36 13.53
CA ARG A 102 14.82 -26.09 12.60
C ARG A 102 14.06 -26.99 11.63
N LEU A 103 13.06 -27.73 12.10
CA LEU A 103 12.24 -28.60 11.24
C LEU A 103 11.47 -27.81 10.17
N ARG A 104 11.05 -26.57 10.48
CA ARG A 104 10.38 -25.67 9.54
C ARG A 104 11.33 -24.89 8.62
N GLY A 105 12.65 -25.10 8.72
CA GLY A 105 13.63 -24.34 7.93
C GLY A 105 13.71 -22.85 8.27
N CYS A 106 13.13 -22.43 9.41
CA CYS A 106 13.02 -21.02 9.82
C CYS A 106 14.21 -20.55 10.67
N SER A 107 15.08 -21.45 11.14
CA SER A 107 16.27 -21.09 11.92
C SER A 107 17.48 -20.83 11.02
N ALA A 108 17.89 -19.55 10.94
CA ALA A 108 19.16 -19.12 10.34
C ALA A 108 20.33 -19.14 11.35
N ALA A 109 20.10 -19.58 12.58
CA ALA A 109 21.08 -19.55 13.66
C ALA A 109 22.03 -20.75 13.65
N SER A 110 23.25 -20.55 14.14
CA SER A 110 24.21 -21.65 14.33
C SER A 110 23.74 -22.57 15.45
N LEU A 111 24.06 -23.87 15.35
CA LEU A 111 23.72 -24.86 16.37
C LEU A 111 24.23 -24.46 17.77
N ALA A 112 25.41 -23.84 17.84
CA ALA A 112 25.99 -23.36 19.08
C ALA A 112 25.20 -22.20 19.73
N ARG A 113 24.51 -21.37 18.92
CA ARG A 113 23.63 -20.31 19.43
C ARG A 113 22.34 -20.91 19.99
N ASP A 114 21.73 -21.82 19.25
CA ASP A 114 20.49 -22.48 19.67
C ASP A 114 20.69 -23.27 20.98
N LEU A 115 21.76 -24.06 21.06
CA LEU A 115 22.10 -24.79 22.30
C LEU A 115 22.38 -23.84 23.47
N GLY A 116 23.08 -22.73 23.23
CA GLY A 116 23.30 -21.69 24.25
C GLY A 116 21.99 -21.10 24.76
N GLU A 117 21.01 -20.90 23.88
CA GLU A 117 19.67 -20.39 24.23
C GLU A 117 18.89 -21.38 25.10
N VAL A 118 18.91 -22.68 24.78
CA VAL A 118 18.30 -23.73 25.62
C VAL A 118 18.95 -23.76 27.01
N VAL A 119 20.30 -23.75 27.06
CA VAL A 119 21.05 -23.81 28.33
C VAL A 119 20.77 -22.58 29.20
N ALA A 120 20.72 -21.39 28.61
CA ALA A 120 20.45 -20.14 29.33
C ALA A 120 19.01 -20.05 29.83
N ARG A 121 18.02 -20.27 28.95
CA ARG A 121 16.60 -20.18 29.31
C ARG A 121 16.23 -21.20 30.38
N GLY A 122 16.78 -22.41 30.30
CA GLY A 122 16.54 -23.47 31.29
C GLY A 122 17.01 -23.11 32.70
N ALA A 123 18.26 -22.67 32.86
CA ALA A 123 18.84 -22.51 34.19
C ALA A 123 18.65 -21.13 34.84
N VAL A 124 18.59 -20.05 34.07
CA VAL A 124 18.58 -18.69 34.64
C VAL A 124 17.37 -18.45 35.56
N PRO A 125 16.12 -18.80 35.18
CA PRO A 125 14.98 -18.68 36.08
C PRO A 125 15.08 -19.59 37.31
N ALA A 126 15.62 -20.80 37.16
CA ALA A 126 15.83 -21.74 38.27
C ALA A 126 16.86 -21.22 39.28
N ALA A 127 17.97 -20.66 38.80
CA ALA A 127 18.98 -20.03 39.65
C ALA A 127 18.42 -18.78 40.37
N LEU A 128 17.51 -18.04 39.72
CA LEU A 128 16.81 -16.94 40.35
C LEU A 128 15.91 -17.42 41.50
N VAL A 129 15.18 -18.53 41.32
CA VAL A 129 14.39 -19.16 42.41
C VAL A 129 15.27 -19.50 43.61
N VAL A 130 16.42 -20.15 43.39
CA VAL A 130 17.37 -20.48 44.47
C VAL A 130 17.87 -19.21 45.17
N THR A 131 18.28 -18.20 44.40
CA THR A 131 18.88 -16.97 44.94
C THR A 131 17.85 -16.18 45.78
N VAL A 132 16.63 -16.05 45.26
CA VAL A 132 15.53 -15.38 45.97
C VAL A 132 15.12 -16.20 47.19
N GLY A 133 14.98 -17.51 47.08
CA GLY A 133 14.65 -18.38 48.20
C GLY A 133 15.63 -18.24 49.37
N LEU A 134 16.94 -18.20 49.08
CA LEU A 134 17.98 -17.95 50.08
C LEU A 134 17.87 -16.55 50.70
N ALA A 135 17.59 -15.52 49.90
CA ALA A 135 17.40 -14.15 50.39
C ALA A 135 16.20 -14.01 51.35
N PHE A 136 15.17 -14.85 51.18
CA PHE A 136 14.01 -14.95 52.07
C PHE A 136 14.24 -15.86 53.29
N GLY A 137 15.47 -16.34 53.51
CA GLY A 137 15.81 -17.19 54.66
C GLY A 137 15.67 -18.69 54.41
N GLY A 138 15.60 -19.12 53.15
CA GLY A 138 15.40 -20.52 52.75
C GLY A 138 14.00 -21.04 53.09
N ASP A 139 13.85 -22.35 53.18
CA ASP A 139 12.54 -22.99 53.42
C ASP A 139 11.98 -22.63 54.80
N ALA A 140 12.84 -22.38 55.79
CA ALA A 140 12.43 -21.91 57.11
C ALA A 140 11.76 -20.51 57.08
N GLY A 141 12.24 -19.60 56.23
CA GLY A 141 11.67 -18.26 56.08
C GLY A 141 10.40 -18.23 55.24
N LEU A 142 10.31 -19.15 54.28
CA LEU A 142 9.16 -19.32 53.39
C LEU A 142 8.06 -20.23 53.95
N SER A 143 8.35 -20.98 55.01
CA SER A 143 7.41 -21.87 55.68
C SER A 143 6.17 -21.11 56.18
N LEU A 144 5.01 -21.58 55.74
CA LEU A 144 3.69 -21.19 56.22
C LEU A 144 3.37 -22.10 57.42
N ARG A 145 3.12 -21.50 58.59
CA ARG A 145 2.76 -22.23 59.83
C ARG A 145 1.26 -22.08 60.08
N PRO A 146 0.57 -23.10 60.65
CA PRO A 146 -0.90 -23.18 60.71
C PRO A 146 -1.62 -22.02 61.43
N ALA A 147 -0.94 -21.29 62.31
CA ALA A 147 -1.57 -20.25 63.13
C ALA A 147 -1.70 -18.87 62.44
N ASP A 148 -0.89 -18.59 61.40
CA ASP A 148 -0.79 -17.26 60.73
C ASP A 148 -0.84 -17.35 59.19
N GLU A 149 -1.26 -18.50 58.65
CA GLU A 149 -1.16 -18.87 57.23
C GLU A 149 -1.82 -17.84 56.29
N HIS A 150 -3.05 -17.42 56.58
CA HIS A 150 -3.81 -16.55 55.68
C HIS A 150 -3.23 -15.12 55.58
N LEU A 151 -2.75 -14.54 56.68
CA LEU A 151 -2.20 -13.18 56.70
C LEU A 151 -0.80 -13.11 56.10
N ARG A 152 0.02 -14.15 56.31
CA ARG A 152 1.37 -14.22 55.75
C ARG A 152 1.34 -14.42 54.24
N VAL A 153 0.43 -15.25 53.70
CA VAL A 153 0.26 -15.46 52.25
C VAL A 153 0.00 -14.14 51.52
N LEU A 154 -0.80 -13.24 52.10
CA LEU A 154 -1.19 -11.96 51.49
C LEU A 154 0.01 -11.05 51.17
N TRP A 155 1.09 -11.13 51.94
CA TRP A 155 2.31 -10.32 51.72
C TRP A 155 3.47 -11.14 51.14
N LEU A 156 3.57 -12.42 51.50
CA LEU A 156 4.67 -13.28 51.06
C LEU A 156 4.58 -13.59 49.57
N VAL A 157 3.39 -13.94 49.06
CA VAL A 157 3.20 -14.29 47.64
C VAL A 157 3.53 -13.10 46.72
N PRO A 158 3.03 -11.87 46.95
CA PRO A 158 3.41 -10.72 46.14
C PRO A 158 4.88 -10.34 46.25
N SER A 159 5.48 -10.48 47.44
CA SER A 159 6.90 -10.18 47.64
C SER A 159 7.79 -11.15 46.87
N LEU A 160 7.46 -12.44 46.93
CA LEU A 160 8.16 -13.49 46.18
C LEU A 160 7.96 -13.32 44.67
N ALA A 161 6.74 -13.00 44.24
CA ALA A 161 6.44 -12.74 42.84
C ALA A 161 7.22 -11.54 42.29
N ALA A 162 7.27 -10.42 43.02
CA ALA A 162 8.05 -9.26 42.63
C ALA A 162 9.56 -9.61 42.54
N ALA A 163 10.07 -10.37 43.51
CA ALA A 163 11.47 -10.78 43.54
C ALA A 163 11.86 -11.77 42.42
N LEU A 164 10.91 -12.51 41.85
CA LEU A 164 11.15 -13.43 40.73
C LEU A 164 10.86 -12.78 39.37
N ILE A 165 9.73 -12.10 39.23
CA ILE A 165 9.25 -11.58 37.95
C ILE A 165 10.05 -10.34 37.52
N VAL A 166 10.33 -9.40 38.42
CA VAL A 166 11.05 -8.17 38.07
C VAL A 166 12.47 -8.46 37.53
N PRO A 167 13.31 -9.28 38.20
CA PRO A 167 14.63 -9.60 37.65
C PRO A 167 14.55 -10.42 36.37
N HIS A 168 13.57 -11.33 36.23
CA HIS A 168 13.38 -12.13 35.02
C HIS A 168 13.13 -11.24 33.79
N TYR A 169 12.15 -10.33 33.87
CA TYR A 169 11.88 -9.38 32.78
C TYR A 169 12.97 -8.33 32.61
N GLY A 170 13.72 -8.00 33.67
CA GLY A 170 14.92 -7.16 33.58
C GLY A 170 16.03 -7.80 32.75
N LEU A 171 16.28 -9.11 32.95
CA LEU A 171 17.25 -9.88 32.18
C LEU A 171 16.80 -10.03 30.71
N LEU A 172 15.52 -10.32 30.47
CA LEU A 172 14.95 -10.36 29.13
C LEU A 172 15.04 -9.01 28.42
N GLY A 173 14.75 -7.92 29.13
CA GLY A 173 14.88 -6.55 28.60
C GLY A 173 16.33 -6.18 28.28
N LEU A 174 17.29 -6.60 29.10
CA LEU A 174 18.73 -6.44 28.84
C LEU A 174 19.15 -7.20 27.58
N GLU A 175 18.68 -8.44 27.42
CA GLU A 175 18.96 -9.25 26.23
C GLU A 175 18.48 -8.56 24.95
N LEU A 176 17.24 -8.07 24.95
CA LEU A 176 16.67 -7.38 23.78
C LEU A 176 17.36 -6.05 23.50
N TRP A 177 17.77 -5.33 24.55
CA TRP A 177 18.55 -4.10 24.38
C TRP A 177 19.93 -4.36 23.75
N LEU A 178 20.59 -5.48 24.10
CA LEU A 178 21.84 -5.90 23.46
C LEU A 178 21.67 -6.23 21.97
N ASP A 179 20.46 -6.61 21.55
CA ASP A 179 20.09 -6.83 20.14
C ASP A 179 19.74 -5.52 19.39
N GLY A 180 19.94 -4.36 20.01
CA GLY A 180 19.83 -3.04 19.38
C GLY A 180 18.44 -2.41 19.44
N GLU A 181 17.50 -3.02 20.15
CA GLU A 181 16.15 -2.51 20.32
C GLU A 181 16.10 -1.29 21.25
N ARG A 182 15.21 -0.34 20.93
CA ARG A 182 15.07 0.89 21.73
C ARG A 182 14.32 0.60 23.03
N LEU A 183 14.96 0.88 24.17
CA LEU A 183 14.43 0.62 25.51
C LEU A 183 12.99 1.12 25.74
N GLY A 184 12.67 2.32 25.25
CA GLY A 184 11.33 2.90 25.41
C GLY A 184 10.23 2.15 24.64
N VAL A 185 10.58 1.55 23.50
CA VAL A 185 9.65 0.74 22.68
C VAL A 185 9.45 -0.62 23.34
N LEU A 186 10.55 -1.25 23.77
CA LEU A 186 10.55 -2.51 24.53
C LEU A 186 9.69 -2.44 25.79
N LEU A 187 9.88 -1.39 26.59
CA LEU A 187 9.11 -1.20 27.83
C LEU A 187 7.61 -1.13 27.56
N ARG A 188 7.17 -0.32 26.58
CA ARG A 188 5.75 -0.07 26.33
C ARG A 188 5.07 -1.20 25.57
N ARG A 189 5.74 -1.81 24.59
CA ARG A 189 5.13 -2.78 23.67
C ARG A 189 5.30 -4.24 24.10
N ALA A 190 6.26 -4.51 24.99
CA ALA A 190 6.68 -5.87 25.30
C ALA A 190 6.69 -6.14 26.81
N LEU A 191 7.57 -5.46 27.56
CA LEU A 191 7.83 -5.80 28.96
C LEU A 191 6.66 -5.43 29.88
N ALA A 192 6.06 -4.24 29.74
CA ALA A 192 4.97 -3.82 30.62
C ALA A 192 3.69 -4.67 30.46
N PRO A 193 3.22 -4.99 29.23
CA PRO A 193 2.09 -5.90 29.05
C PRO A 193 2.37 -7.32 29.57
N ALA A 194 3.57 -7.86 29.33
CA ALA A 194 3.94 -9.19 29.81
C ALA A 194 4.00 -9.24 31.35
N PHE A 195 4.61 -8.23 31.97
CA PHE A 195 4.63 -8.07 33.43
C PHE A 195 3.21 -7.99 34.01
N LEU A 196 2.33 -7.19 33.40
CA LEU A 196 0.95 -7.03 33.85
C LEU A 196 0.17 -8.35 33.75
N ALA A 197 0.39 -9.13 32.68
CA ALA A 197 -0.25 -10.43 32.47
C ALA A 197 0.15 -11.44 33.55
N GLU A 198 1.44 -11.48 33.93
CA GLU A 198 1.93 -12.33 35.03
C GLU A 198 1.39 -11.87 36.40
N MET A 199 1.33 -10.56 36.65
CA MET A 199 0.78 -10.00 37.90
C MET A 199 -0.71 -10.33 38.08
N LEU A 200 -1.48 -10.40 36.99
CA LEU A 200 -2.91 -10.73 37.03
C LEU A 200 -3.17 -12.14 37.63
N LEU A 201 -2.18 -13.03 37.56
CA LEU A 201 -2.28 -14.42 38.00
C LEU A 201 -1.79 -14.64 39.44
N LEU A 202 -1.30 -13.59 40.08
CA LEU A 202 -0.84 -13.64 41.46
C LEU A 202 -1.92 -14.08 42.47
N PRO A 203 -3.19 -13.63 42.38
CA PRO A 203 -4.25 -14.13 43.25
C PRO A 203 -4.46 -15.64 43.10
N LEU A 204 -4.24 -16.18 41.91
CA LEU A 204 -4.33 -17.62 41.67
C LEU A 204 -3.23 -18.37 42.41
N ALA A 205 -2.00 -17.85 42.40
CA ALA A 205 -0.90 -18.42 43.18
C ALA A 205 -1.26 -18.50 44.68
N MET A 206 -1.89 -17.46 45.22
CA MET A 206 -2.37 -17.47 46.61
C MET A 206 -3.42 -18.57 46.84
N VAL A 207 -4.39 -18.70 45.93
CA VAL A 207 -5.42 -19.74 46.04
C VAL A 207 -4.78 -21.14 45.99
N VAL A 208 -3.84 -21.39 45.07
CA VAL A 208 -3.10 -22.66 44.98
C VAL A 208 -2.44 -22.97 46.33
N VAL A 209 -1.72 -22.01 46.91
CA VAL A 209 -1.00 -22.18 48.19
C VAL A 209 -1.95 -22.46 49.36
N LEU A 210 -3.11 -21.81 49.41
CA LEU A 210 -4.09 -21.99 50.48
C LEU A 210 -4.86 -23.32 50.41
N VAL A 211 -4.87 -23.93 49.23
CA VAL A 211 -5.71 -25.09 48.90
C VAL A 211 -4.89 -26.37 48.78
N TYR A 212 -3.59 -26.26 48.52
CA TYR A 212 -2.74 -27.40 48.24
C TYR A 212 -2.61 -28.30 49.46
N ASP A 213 -3.07 -29.54 49.29
CA ASP A 213 -2.88 -30.64 50.23
C ASP A 213 -2.07 -31.75 49.51
N PRO A 214 -0.88 -32.12 50.01
CA PRO A 214 -0.09 -33.22 49.45
C PRO A 214 -0.83 -34.56 49.44
N ASP A 215 -1.73 -34.79 50.39
CA ASP A 215 -2.46 -36.05 50.55
C ASP A 215 -3.77 -36.08 49.73
N ASP A 216 -4.32 -34.91 49.37
CA ASP A 216 -5.49 -34.76 48.48
C ASP A 216 -5.25 -33.70 47.37
N PRO A 217 -4.71 -34.11 46.21
CA PRO A 217 -4.42 -33.18 45.12
C PRO A 217 -5.66 -32.76 44.31
N PHE A 218 -6.88 -33.19 44.66
CA PHE A 218 -8.07 -32.98 43.82
C PHE A 218 -8.32 -31.49 43.52
N LEU A 219 -8.30 -30.64 44.54
CA LEU A 219 -8.61 -29.22 44.38
C LEU A 219 -7.48 -28.47 43.64
N PHE A 220 -6.22 -28.90 43.83
CA PHE A 220 -5.08 -28.45 43.02
C PHE A 220 -5.26 -28.80 41.53
N LEU A 221 -5.64 -30.04 41.22
CA LEU A 221 -5.87 -30.49 39.84
C LEU A 221 -7.03 -29.73 39.18
N LEU A 222 -8.12 -29.49 39.91
CA LEU A 222 -9.27 -28.72 39.41
C LEU A 222 -8.88 -27.27 39.08
N LEU A 223 -8.09 -26.63 39.94
CA LEU A 223 -7.56 -25.29 39.72
C LEU A 223 -6.55 -25.26 38.56
N GLY A 224 -5.74 -26.31 38.44
CA GLY A 224 -4.83 -26.57 37.32
C GLY A 224 -5.59 -26.63 35.99
N VAL A 225 -6.63 -27.44 35.89
CA VAL A 225 -7.46 -27.52 34.68
C VAL A 225 -8.09 -26.16 34.35
N THR A 226 -8.63 -25.47 35.35
CA THR A 226 -9.23 -24.14 35.16
C THR A 226 -8.23 -23.16 34.57
N PHE A 227 -7.00 -23.15 35.08
CA PHE A 227 -5.95 -22.30 34.54
C PHE A 227 -5.52 -22.71 33.13
N VAL A 228 -5.35 -24.01 32.85
CA VAL A 228 -5.00 -24.49 31.50
C VAL A 228 -6.04 -24.01 30.49
N LEU A 229 -7.33 -24.03 30.86
CA LEU A 229 -8.41 -23.49 30.05
C LEU A 229 -8.31 -21.96 29.86
N ILE A 230 -7.95 -21.21 30.91
CA ILE A 230 -7.71 -19.77 30.81
C ILE A 230 -6.53 -19.48 29.87
N ASN A 231 -5.40 -20.17 30.05
CA ASN A 231 -4.22 -20.03 29.18
C ASN A 231 -4.54 -20.38 27.72
N LEU A 232 -5.29 -21.46 27.49
CA LEU A 232 -5.74 -21.84 26.16
C LEU A 232 -6.63 -20.75 25.55
N ALA A 233 -7.58 -20.19 26.30
CA ALA A 233 -8.43 -19.11 25.83
C ALA A 233 -7.64 -17.83 25.50
N VAL A 234 -6.66 -17.46 26.34
CA VAL A 234 -5.78 -16.31 26.10
C VAL A 234 -4.92 -16.54 24.86
N LYS A 235 -4.35 -17.74 24.68
CA LYS A 235 -3.59 -18.10 23.48
C LYS A 235 -4.43 -17.98 22.21
N LEU A 236 -5.63 -18.58 22.20
CA LEU A 236 -6.54 -18.50 21.06
C LEU A 236 -6.91 -17.05 20.72
N LEU A 237 -7.11 -16.21 21.74
CA LEU A 237 -7.38 -14.79 21.56
C LEU A 237 -6.17 -14.03 21.00
N ALA A 238 -4.96 -14.31 21.50
CA ALA A 238 -3.72 -13.71 21.01
C ALA A 238 -3.47 -14.08 19.54
N ASP A 239 -3.62 -15.36 19.18
CA ASP A 239 -3.45 -15.85 17.82
C ASP A 239 -4.49 -15.24 16.86
N ALA A 240 -5.76 -15.17 17.28
CA ALA A 240 -6.83 -14.56 16.50
C ALA A 240 -6.62 -13.06 16.28
N THR A 241 -6.22 -12.32 17.33
CA THR A 241 -5.94 -10.87 17.21
C THR A 241 -4.72 -10.60 16.33
N ALA A 242 -3.68 -11.44 16.38
CA ALA A 242 -2.53 -11.34 15.50
C ALA A 242 -2.88 -11.66 14.02
N ALA A 243 -3.76 -12.64 13.78
CA ALA A 243 -4.29 -12.91 12.44
C ALA A 243 -5.13 -11.74 11.91
N LEU A 244 -6.00 -11.17 12.76
CA LEU A 244 -6.85 -10.04 12.38
C LEU A 244 -6.03 -8.79 12.05
N ARG A 245 -5.03 -8.44 12.86
CA ARG A 245 -4.14 -7.29 12.59
C ARG A 245 -3.45 -7.42 11.24
N ARG A 246 -2.89 -8.59 10.93
CA ARG A 246 -2.28 -8.85 9.61
C ARG A 246 -3.26 -8.62 8.45
N ARG A 247 -4.51 -9.04 8.60
CA ARG A 247 -5.56 -8.79 7.59
C ARG A 247 -5.93 -7.31 7.47
N VAL A 248 -6.00 -6.59 8.58
CA VAL A 248 -6.28 -5.14 8.58
C VAL A 248 -5.15 -4.39 7.86
N ASP A 249 -3.89 -4.69 8.20
CA ASP A 249 -2.72 -4.05 7.57
C ASP A 249 -2.69 -4.33 6.06
N GLU A 250 -2.96 -5.57 5.64
CA GLU A 250 -3.05 -5.97 4.22
C GLU A 250 -4.15 -5.17 3.48
N LEU A 251 -5.32 -5.00 4.09
CA LEU A 251 -6.42 -4.25 3.52
C LEU A 251 -6.16 -2.73 3.47
N GLU A 252 -5.50 -2.16 4.47
CA GLU A 252 -5.17 -0.73 4.50
C GLU A 252 -4.20 -0.36 3.38
N ILE A 253 -3.17 -1.19 3.18
CA ILE A 253 -2.20 -1.07 2.09
C ILE A 253 -2.94 -1.07 0.74
N LEU A 254 -3.79 -2.08 0.49
CA LEU A 254 -4.57 -2.19 -0.74
C LEU A 254 -5.55 -1.02 -0.93
N ALA A 255 -6.19 -0.54 0.13
CA ALA A 255 -7.16 0.55 0.09
C ALA A 255 -6.50 1.92 -0.16
N GLU A 256 -5.32 2.17 0.41
CA GLU A 256 -4.57 3.40 0.19
C GLU A 256 -4.11 3.52 -1.27
N MET A 257 -3.69 2.41 -1.88
CA MET A 257 -3.29 2.39 -3.29
C MET A 257 -4.48 2.56 -4.23
N GLY A 258 -5.61 1.92 -3.94
CA GLY A 258 -6.85 2.14 -4.68
C GLY A 258 -7.29 3.60 -4.67
N ARG A 259 -7.09 4.30 -3.55
CA ARG A 259 -7.32 5.76 -3.45
C ARG A 259 -6.33 6.57 -4.29
N SER A 260 -5.04 6.21 -4.31
CA SER A 260 -4.06 6.89 -5.15
C SER A 260 -4.37 6.73 -6.63
N ILE A 261 -4.71 5.50 -7.08
CA ILE A 261 -5.05 5.21 -8.48
C ILE A 261 -6.36 5.90 -8.88
N SER A 262 -7.35 5.98 -7.98
CA SER A 262 -8.64 6.62 -8.29
C SER A 262 -8.63 8.15 -8.19
N GLY A 263 -7.52 8.77 -7.78
CA GLY A 263 -7.42 10.22 -7.56
C GLY A 263 -7.23 11.07 -8.83
N THR A 264 -6.91 10.43 -9.96
CA THR A 264 -6.61 11.09 -11.24
C THR A 264 -7.59 10.64 -12.31
N LEU A 265 -8.19 11.60 -13.02
CA LEU A 265 -9.12 11.36 -14.14
C LEU A 265 -8.49 11.57 -15.52
N ASP A 266 -7.23 12.00 -15.57
CA ASP A 266 -6.44 12.09 -16.81
C ASP A 266 -5.78 10.75 -17.11
N LEU A 267 -6.11 10.13 -18.25
CA LEU A 267 -5.57 8.82 -18.63
C LEU A 267 -4.04 8.86 -18.81
N ALA A 268 -3.49 9.96 -19.32
CA ALA A 268 -2.06 10.09 -19.57
C ALA A 268 -1.24 10.16 -18.27
N GLU A 269 -1.82 10.70 -17.20
CA GLU A 269 -1.19 10.72 -15.86
C GLU A 269 -1.48 9.44 -15.07
N LEU A 270 -2.66 8.84 -15.27
CA LEU A 270 -3.10 7.65 -14.57
C LEU A 270 -2.26 6.41 -14.94
N LEU A 271 -1.94 6.22 -16.23
CA LEU A 271 -1.26 5.01 -16.70
C LEU A 271 0.16 4.85 -16.12
N PRO A 272 1.04 5.87 -16.11
CA PRO A 272 2.32 5.81 -15.42
C PRO A 272 2.19 5.56 -13.91
N LEU A 273 1.15 6.12 -13.26
CA LEU A 273 0.89 5.89 -11.84
C LEU A 273 0.52 4.43 -11.57
N VAL A 274 -0.40 3.84 -12.34
CA VAL A 274 -0.78 2.42 -12.26
C VAL A 274 0.45 1.53 -12.44
N ALA A 275 1.27 1.79 -13.46
CA ALA A 275 2.47 1.00 -13.72
C ALA A 275 3.46 1.05 -12.55
N ARG A 276 3.74 2.24 -12.02
CA ARG A 276 4.67 2.44 -10.90
C ARG A 276 4.20 1.75 -9.62
N GLU A 277 2.93 1.92 -9.26
CA GLU A 277 2.39 1.27 -8.05
C GLU A 277 2.38 -0.25 -8.20
N THR A 278 2.02 -0.77 -9.38
CA THR A 278 2.05 -2.21 -9.67
C THR A 278 3.46 -2.79 -9.52
N LEU A 279 4.48 -2.14 -10.11
CA LEU A 279 5.87 -2.58 -10.01
C LEU A 279 6.38 -2.59 -8.56
N LYS A 280 6.04 -1.55 -7.80
CA LYS A 280 6.44 -1.40 -6.40
C LYS A 280 5.85 -2.50 -5.51
N LEU A 281 4.60 -2.89 -5.75
CA LEU A 281 3.84 -3.79 -4.88
C LEU A 281 4.06 -5.26 -5.17
N VAL A 282 4.01 -5.63 -6.44
CA VAL A 282 4.27 -7.01 -6.83
C VAL A 282 5.73 -7.36 -6.51
N GLY A 283 6.63 -6.38 -6.59
CA GLY A 283 8.06 -6.56 -6.36
C GLY A 283 8.70 -7.48 -7.40
N SER A 284 10.03 -7.60 -7.37
CA SER A 284 10.81 -8.49 -8.26
C SER A 284 10.45 -8.35 -9.74
N SER A 285 9.99 -7.17 -10.17
CA SER A 285 9.50 -6.91 -11.53
C SER A 285 10.34 -5.81 -12.17
N SER A 286 10.84 -6.07 -13.37
CA SER A 286 11.71 -5.18 -14.13
C SER A 286 10.96 -4.36 -15.19
N ARG A 287 9.71 -4.74 -15.51
CA ARG A 287 8.92 -4.09 -16.56
C ARG A 287 7.43 -4.25 -16.30
N CYS A 288 6.66 -3.21 -16.61
CA CYS A 288 5.21 -3.25 -16.61
C CYS A 288 4.70 -2.91 -18.01
N MET A 289 3.60 -3.52 -18.42
CA MET A 289 2.95 -3.24 -19.69
C MET A 289 1.45 -3.10 -19.47
N ILE A 290 0.86 -2.06 -20.05
CA ILE A 290 -0.58 -1.83 -20.03
C ILE A 290 -1.05 -1.85 -21.48
N ALA A 291 -2.01 -2.72 -21.79
CA ALA A 291 -2.61 -2.84 -23.09
C ALA A 291 -4.10 -2.48 -22.98
N LEU A 292 -4.60 -1.62 -23.86
CA LEU A 292 -5.89 -0.98 -23.74
C LEU A 292 -6.65 -1.08 -25.06
N SER A 293 -7.87 -1.62 -25.06
CA SER A 293 -8.69 -1.74 -26.28
C SER A 293 -9.13 -0.36 -26.78
N HIS A 294 -9.07 -0.13 -28.08
CA HIS A 294 -9.64 1.09 -28.66
C HIS A 294 -11.16 0.91 -28.83
N PRO A 295 -12.00 1.90 -28.46
CA PRO A 295 -13.46 1.74 -28.54
C PRO A 295 -14.01 1.65 -29.96
N GLU A 296 -13.32 2.25 -30.94
CA GLU A 296 -13.78 2.31 -32.34
C GLU A 296 -12.99 1.42 -33.32
N THR A 297 -11.87 0.83 -32.88
CA THR A 297 -11.04 -0.02 -33.74
C THR A 297 -10.78 -1.35 -33.05
N GLU A 298 -10.56 -2.44 -33.81
CA GLU A 298 -10.13 -3.72 -33.24
C GLU A 298 -8.64 -3.71 -32.80
N ALA A 299 -8.04 -2.52 -32.66
CA ALA A 299 -6.67 -2.34 -32.21
C ALA A 299 -6.59 -2.22 -30.68
N VAL A 300 -5.45 -2.64 -30.15
CA VAL A 300 -5.08 -2.52 -28.74
C VAL A 300 -3.85 -1.64 -28.65
N HIS A 301 -3.97 -0.52 -27.95
CA HIS A 301 -2.86 0.37 -27.62
C HIS A 301 -2.03 -0.24 -26.50
N LEU A 302 -0.77 -0.51 -26.78
CA LEU A 302 0.16 -1.17 -25.89
C LEU A 302 1.22 -0.17 -25.44
N MET A 303 1.37 0.00 -24.13
CA MET A 303 2.32 0.90 -23.50
C MET A 303 3.23 0.12 -22.57
N VAL A 304 4.54 0.38 -22.66
CA VAL A 304 5.56 -0.30 -21.86
C VAL A 304 6.23 0.69 -20.92
N PHE A 305 6.39 0.28 -19.67
CA PHE A 305 6.95 1.08 -18.58
C PHE A 305 8.17 0.37 -17.99
N ASP A 306 9.25 1.13 -17.76
CA ASP A 306 10.46 0.65 -17.08
C ASP A 306 10.26 0.54 -15.56
N GLU A 307 11.28 0.07 -14.83
CA GLU A 307 11.27 -0.09 -13.36
C GLU A 307 10.90 1.18 -12.59
N SER A 308 11.13 2.36 -13.18
CA SER A 308 10.77 3.64 -12.57
C SER A 308 9.32 4.06 -12.81
N GLY A 309 8.58 3.29 -13.61
CA GLY A 309 7.22 3.61 -14.06
C GLY A 309 7.19 4.64 -15.18
N ARG A 310 8.32 4.91 -15.85
CA ARG A 310 8.38 5.80 -17.01
C ARG A 310 8.04 5.02 -18.27
N GLN A 311 7.17 5.58 -19.10
CA GLN A 311 6.83 5.00 -20.39
C GLN A 311 8.04 5.04 -21.33
N THR A 312 8.40 3.88 -21.89
CA THR A 312 9.54 3.73 -22.80
C THR A 312 9.14 3.39 -24.23
N HIS A 313 7.94 2.84 -24.43
CA HIS A 313 7.47 2.40 -25.74
C HIS A 313 5.94 2.50 -25.82
N GLU A 314 5.42 2.76 -27.02
CA GLU A 314 4.01 2.77 -27.36
C GLU A 314 3.81 2.18 -28.75
N ASP A 315 2.83 1.29 -28.91
CA ASP A 315 2.47 0.69 -30.22
C ASP A 315 0.97 0.33 -30.26
N ALA A 316 0.46 0.02 -31.46
CA ALA A 316 -0.89 -0.48 -31.68
C ALA A 316 -0.82 -1.88 -32.31
N ILE A 317 -1.37 -2.87 -31.61
CA ILE A 317 -1.40 -4.27 -32.05
C ILE A 317 -2.83 -4.77 -32.29
N PRO A 318 -3.07 -5.78 -33.14
CA PRO A 318 -4.39 -6.40 -33.25
C PRO A 318 -4.83 -7.05 -31.93
N ALA A 319 -6.12 -6.98 -31.57
CA ALA A 319 -6.65 -7.47 -30.29
C ALA A 319 -6.39 -8.96 -30.00
N GLY A 320 -6.13 -9.78 -31.01
CA GLY A 320 -5.80 -11.20 -30.87
C GLY A 320 -4.31 -11.54 -30.85
N ALA A 321 -3.41 -10.56 -30.93
CA ALA A 321 -1.99 -10.81 -31.12
C ALA A 321 -1.26 -11.25 -29.82
N GLY A 322 -0.40 -12.26 -29.96
CA GLY A 322 0.57 -12.66 -28.93
C GLY A 322 -0.04 -13.09 -27.59
N LEU A 323 0.71 -12.87 -26.50
CA LEU A 323 0.26 -13.15 -25.13
C LEU A 323 -0.84 -12.18 -24.67
N THR A 324 -0.83 -10.94 -25.17
CA THR A 324 -1.87 -9.93 -24.91
C THR A 324 -3.24 -10.44 -25.31
N GLY A 325 -3.38 -10.91 -26.56
CA GLY A 325 -4.64 -11.48 -27.05
C GLY A 325 -5.08 -12.72 -26.28
N ARG A 326 -4.14 -13.61 -25.89
CA ARG A 326 -4.48 -14.80 -25.09
C ARG A 326 -5.10 -14.45 -23.73
N VAL A 327 -4.56 -13.47 -23.03
CA VAL A 327 -5.11 -13.03 -21.73
C VAL A 327 -6.46 -12.34 -21.91
N MET A 328 -6.56 -11.42 -22.88
CA MET A 328 -7.80 -10.68 -23.12
C MET A 328 -8.95 -11.59 -23.57
N GLN A 329 -8.70 -12.54 -24.49
CA GLN A 329 -9.70 -13.50 -24.94
C GLN A 329 -10.02 -14.56 -23.86
N GLY A 330 -8.99 -15.02 -23.15
CA GLY A 330 -9.12 -16.05 -22.12
C GLY A 330 -9.81 -15.57 -20.84
N ARG A 331 -9.88 -14.24 -20.61
CA ARG A 331 -10.40 -13.61 -19.38
C ARG A 331 -9.80 -14.19 -18.10
N LYS A 332 -8.55 -14.64 -18.15
CA LYS A 332 -7.86 -15.28 -17.03
C LYS A 332 -6.42 -14.81 -16.96
N THR A 333 -5.93 -14.71 -15.73
CA THR A 333 -4.52 -14.48 -15.45
C THR A 333 -3.68 -15.60 -16.04
N LEU A 334 -2.58 -15.24 -16.69
CA LEU A 334 -1.60 -16.15 -17.28
C LEU A 334 -0.24 -15.88 -16.65
N LEU A 335 0.33 -16.92 -16.04
CA LEU A 335 1.68 -16.94 -15.49
C LEU A 335 2.55 -17.84 -16.37
N LEU A 336 3.72 -17.32 -16.76
CA LEU A 336 4.82 -18.08 -17.35
C LEU A 336 6.03 -17.90 -16.42
N GLY A 337 6.54 -19.00 -15.87
CA GLY A 337 7.65 -19.00 -14.92
C GLY A 337 9.02 -18.93 -15.60
N ASP A 338 9.09 -19.38 -16.85
CA ASP A 338 10.21 -19.18 -17.77
C ASP A 338 9.71 -18.89 -19.19
N LEU A 339 9.49 -17.61 -19.48
CA LEU A 339 9.02 -17.07 -20.76
C LEU A 339 9.84 -17.63 -21.94
N GLN A 340 11.16 -17.70 -21.83
CA GLN A 340 12.01 -18.14 -22.94
C GLN A 340 11.79 -19.61 -23.30
N ARG A 341 11.47 -20.45 -22.31
CA ARG A 341 11.24 -21.88 -22.50
C ARG A 341 9.79 -22.20 -22.84
N GLU A 342 8.84 -21.49 -22.23
CA GLU A 342 7.41 -21.78 -22.37
C GLU A 342 6.82 -21.21 -23.67
N VAL A 343 7.55 -20.30 -24.33
CA VAL A 343 7.13 -19.66 -25.59
C VAL A 343 7.86 -20.24 -26.81
N GLU A 344 8.72 -21.25 -26.67
CA GLU A 344 9.54 -21.88 -27.74
C GLU A 344 8.78 -22.49 -28.95
N GLY A 345 7.47 -22.24 -29.09
CA GLY A 345 6.64 -22.56 -30.27
C GLY A 345 5.60 -21.50 -30.65
N LEU A 346 5.67 -20.30 -30.06
CA LEU A 346 4.79 -19.16 -30.33
C LEU A 346 5.60 -18.07 -31.04
N SER A 347 5.13 -17.62 -32.20
CA SER A 347 5.73 -16.46 -32.89
C SER A 347 5.45 -15.18 -32.10
N LEU A 348 6.33 -14.83 -31.16
CA LEU A 348 6.39 -13.48 -30.60
C LEU A 348 7.28 -12.62 -31.51
N PRO A 349 6.88 -11.38 -31.84
CA PRO A 349 7.76 -10.45 -32.53
C PRO A 349 9.01 -10.17 -31.68
N GLU A 350 10.19 -10.14 -32.30
CA GLU A 350 11.48 -9.92 -31.61
C GLU A 350 11.51 -8.60 -30.81
N GLU A 351 10.79 -7.58 -31.27
CA GLU A 351 10.67 -6.27 -30.62
C GLU A 351 10.07 -6.35 -29.19
N TYR A 352 9.28 -7.38 -28.91
CA TYR A 352 8.60 -7.55 -27.63
C TYR A 352 9.24 -8.61 -26.72
N ASN A 353 10.17 -9.42 -27.25
CA ASN A 353 10.84 -10.50 -26.53
C ASN A 353 12.26 -10.10 -26.07
N ASP A 354 12.34 -9.38 -24.94
CA ASP A 354 13.63 -9.17 -24.27
C ASP A 354 14.10 -10.49 -23.66
N ARG A 355 15.20 -11.03 -24.19
CA ARG A 355 15.81 -12.31 -23.75
C ARG A 355 16.21 -12.35 -22.29
N ARG A 356 16.31 -11.20 -21.62
CA ARG A 356 16.59 -11.12 -20.18
C ARG A 356 15.36 -11.41 -19.32
N ILE A 357 14.16 -11.33 -19.89
CA ILE A 357 12.90 -11.59 -19.18
C ILE A 357 12.66 -13.09 -19.11
N HIS A 358 12.49 -13.56 -17.88
CA HIS A 358 12.25 -14.95 -17.54
C HIS A 358 10.87 -15.18 -16.93
N SER A 359 10.34 -14.32 -16.07
CA SER A 359 8.95 -14.47 -15.61
C SER A 359 8.03 -13.47 -16.28
N TRP A 360 6.81 -13.89 -16.60
CA TRP A 360 5.80 -13.06 -17.22
C TRP A 360 4.44 -13.36 -16.57
N LEU A 361 3.77 -12.32 -16.07
CA LEU A 361 2.47 -12.43 -15.43
C LEU A 361 1.52 -11.39 -16.03
N GLY A 362 0.48 -11.83 -16.72
CA GLY A 362 -0.50 -10.96 -17.37
C GLY A 362 -1.91 -11.27 -16.88
N THR A 363 -2.70 -10.24 -16.62
CA THR A 363 -4.09 -10.37 -16.15
C THR A 363 -5.01 -9.41 -16.91
N PRO A 364 -6.26 -9.79 -17.23
CA PRO A 364 -7.18 -8.93 -17.95
C PRO A 364 -7.68 -7.78 -17.06
N LEU A 365 -7.85 -6.60 -17.66
CA LEU A 365 -8.55 -5.48 -17.04
C LEU A 365 -10.04 -5.62 -17.37
N ILE A 366 -10.87 -5.94 -16.37
CA ILE A 366 -12.29 -6.24 -16.54
C ILE A 366 -13.16 -5.25 -15.78
N VAL A 367 -14.16 -4.66 -16.44
CA VAL A 367 -15.18 -3.79 -15.82
C VAL A 367 -16.56 -4.23 -16.30
N GLN A 368 -17.49 -4.51 -15.38
CA GLN A 368 -18.87 -4.93 -15.70
C GLN A 368 -18.93 -6.05 -16.77
N ASP A 369 -18.11 -7.08 -16.58
CA ASP A 369 -17.91 -8.20 -17.51
C ASP A 369 -17.24 -7.87 -18.86
N GLU A 370 -16.86 -6.63 -19.15
CA GLU A 370 -16.14 -6.24 -20.37
C GLU A 370 -14.63 -6.22 -20.17
N VAL A 371 -13.85 -6.79 -21.11
CA VAL A 371 -12.38 -6.69 -21.09
C VAL A 371 -11.95 -5.41 -21.79
N ILE A 372 -11.55 -4.42 -21.01
CA ILE A 372 -11.10 -3.12 -21.53
C ILE A 372 -9.60 -3.10 -21.85
N GLY A 373 -8.88 -4.17 -21.48
CA GLY A 373 -7.43 -4.24 -21.64
C GLY A 373 -6.78 -5.37 -20.86
N MET A 374 -5.49 -5.19 -20.60
CA MET A 374 -4.64 -6.12 -19.87
C MET A 374 -3.54 -5.35 -19.13
N LEU A 375 -3.24 -5.80 -17.92
CA LEU A 375 -2.07 -5.40 -17.16
C LEU A 375 -1.06 -6.55 -17.12
N ASN A 376 0.21 -6.23 -17.25
CA ASN A 376 1.28 -7.22 -17.25
C ASN A 376 2.51 -6.73 -16.46
N VAL A 377 3.12 -7.63 -15.71
CA VAL A 377 4.44 -7.45 -15.08
C VAL A 377 5.39 -8.55 -15.54
N GLN A 378 6.67 -8.20 -15.57
CA GLN A 378 7.73 -9.07 -16.07
C GLN A 378 8.95 -9.00 -15.16
N SER A 379 9.70 -10.10 -15.07
CA SER A 379 10.89 -10.20 -14.24
C SER A 379 12.05 -10.82 -15.01
N THR A 380 13.27 -10.41 -14.66
CA THR A 380 14.51 -11.09 -15.07
C THR A 380 14.81 -12.33 -14.24
N GLU A 381 14.08 -12.57 -13.15
CA GLU A 381 14.18 -13.79 -12.34
C GLU A 381 13.23 -14.87 -12.89
N ARG A 382 13.61 -16.14 -12.74
CA ARG A 382 12.74 -17.30 -13.06
C ARG A 382 11.82 -17.58 -11.89
N HIS A 383 10.57 -17.91 -12.16
CA HIS A 383 9.55 -18.20 -11.14
C HIS A 383 9.41 -17.09 -10.09
N ALA A 384 9.45 -15.83 -10.51
CA ALA A 384 9.48 -14.67 -9.63
C ALA A 384 8.16 -14.41 -8.87
N TYR A 385 7.06 -15.01 -9.33
CA TYR A 385 5.71 -14.74 -8.82
C TYR A 385 5.12 -15.98 -8.16
N ASP A 386 4.93 -15.90 -6.84
CA ASP A 386 4.20 -16.89 -6.04
C ASP A 386 2.70 -16.56 -5.96
N ASP A 387 1.93 -17.45 -5.33
CA ASP A 387 0.47 -17.29 -5.21
C ASP A 387 0.06 -16.00 -4.49
N GLU A 388 0.90 -15.48 -3.58
CA GLU A 388 0.63 -14.24 -2.86
C GLU A 388 0.78 -13.03 -3.79
N ARG A 389 1.88 -12.97 -4.54
CA ARG A 389 2.12 -11.91 -5.53
C ARG A 389 1.09 -11.90 -6.64
N ILE A 390 0.61 -13.08 -7.07
CA ILE A 390 -0.46 -13.19 -8.07
C ILE A 390 -1.75 -12.56 -7.53
N ARG A 391 -2.15 -12.85 -6.29
CA ARG A 391 -3.36 -12.26 -5.68
C ARG A 391 -3.27 -10.75 -5.55
N VAL A 392 -2.11 -10.22 -5.14
CA VAL A 392 -1.87 -8.78 -5.06
C VAL A 392 -1.98 -8.15 -6.43
N PHE A 393 -1.35 -8.76 -7.44
CA PHE A 393 -1.39 -8.28 -8.82
C PHE A 393 -2.81 -8.25 -9.41
N GLU A 394 -3.60 -9.31 -9.21
CA GLU A 394 -5.00 -9.37 -9.66
C GLU A 394 -5.86 -8.30 -9.00
N THR A 395 -5.65 -8.05 -7.69
CA THR A 395 -6.38 -7.01 -6.95
C THR A 395 -6.07 -5.62 -7.49
N LEU A 396 -4.79 -5.33 -7.76
CA LEU A 396 -4.36 -4.06 -8.34
C LEU A 396 -4.90 -3.88 -9.76
N ALA A 397 -4.90 -4.93 -10.57
CA ALA A 397 -5.48 -4.90 -11.91
C ALA A 397 -6.98 -4.59 -11.87
N ALA A 398 -7.74 -5.18 -10.95
CA ALA A 398 -9.16 -4.90 -10.79
C ALA A 398 -9.42 -3.42 -10.44
N GLN A 399 -8.63 -2.83 -9.54
CA GLN A 399 -8.75 -1.41 -9.20
C GLN A 399 -8.32 -0.50 -10.37
N ALA A 400 -7.23 -0.84 -11.04
CA ALA A 400 -6.76 -0.12 -12.22
C ALA A 400 -7.80 -0.15 -13.34
N ALA A 401 -8.47 -1.28 -13.56
CA ALA A 401 -9.51 -1.40 -14.59
C ALA A 401 -10.64 -0.40 -14.37
N VAL A 402 -11.14 -0.28 -13.13
CA VAL A 402 -12.19 0.69 -12.77
C VAL A 402 -11.72 2.12 -12.96
N ALA A 403 -10.51 2.46 -12.49
CA ALA A 403 -9.98 3.82 -12.62
C ALA A 403 -9.74 4.22 -14.09
N ILE A 404 -9.17 3.31 -14.90
CA ILE A 404 -8.94 3.52 -16.33
C ILE A 404 -10.27 3.70 -17.06
N GLN A 405 -11.30 2.90 -16.73
CA GLN A 405 -12.62 3.08 -17.34
C GLN A 405 -13.24 4.42 -16.95
N ASN A 406 -13.11 4.85 -15.69
CA ASN A 406 -13.59 6.15 -15.24
C ASN A 406 -12.87 7.30 -15.97
N ALA A 407 -11.54 7.21 -16.11
CA ALA A 407 -10.76 8.17 -16.88
C ALA A 407 -11.22 8.22 -18.35
N ARG A 408 -11.42 7.05 -19.00
CA ARG A 408 -11.96 6.97 -20.36
C ARG A 408 -13.36 7.58 -20.49
N LEU A 409 -14.25 7.32 -19.54
CA LEU A 409 -15.59 7.91 -19.54
C LEU A 409 -15.55 9.42 -19.34
N TYR A 410 -14.67 9.89 -18.46
CA TYR A 410 -14.43 11.32 -18.25
C TYR A 410 -13.87 11.98 -19.51
N GLU A 411 -12.95 11.32 -20.17
CA GLU A 411 -12.40 11.70 -21.47
C GLU A 411 -13.49 11.79 -22.56
N LEU A 412 -14.47 10.89 -22.54
CA LEU A 412 -15.61 10.89 -23.47
C LEU A 412 -16.62 12.02 -23.20
N ALA A 413 -16.47 12.80 -22.12
CA ALA A 413 -17.28 14.00 -21.92
C ALA A 413 -16.88 15.07 -22.95
N THR A 414 -17.63 15.18 -24.04
CA THR A 414 -17.33 16.07 -25.16
C THR A 414 -17.72 17.53 -24.90
N VAL A 415 -18.54 17.82 -23.88
CA VAL A 415 -19.20 19.11 -23.70
C VAL A 415 -18.85 19.74 -22.34
N ASP A 416 -18.49 21.03 -22.34
CA ASP A 416 -18.30 21.87 -21.15
C ASP A 416 -19.65 22.13 -20.47
N ALA A 417 -19.76 21.77 -19.19
CA ALA A 417 -21.02 21.82 -18.45
C ALA A 417 -21.54 23.25 -18.22
N LEU A 418 -20.68 24.27 -18.21
CA LEU A 418 -21.08 25.66 -17.98
C LEU A 418 -21.71 26.30 -19.22
N THR A 419 -21.06 26.13 -20.36
CA THR A 419 -21.40 26.80 -21.62
C THR A 419 -22.18 25.93 -22.60
N GLY A 420 -22.14 24.61 -22.40
CA GLY A 420 -22.73 23.63 -23.30
C GLY A 420 -21.98 23.47 -24.63
N LEU A 421 -20.82 24.10 -24.80
CA LEU A 421 -19.97 23.97 -25.99
C LEU A 421 -19.00 22.79 -25.86
N TYR A 422 -18.35 22.39 -26.96
CA TYR A 422 -17.36 21.32 -26.88
C TYR A 422 -16.13 21.73 -26.05
N VAL A 423 -15.45 20.77 -25.44
CA VAL A 423 -14.19 21.02 -24.72
C VAL A 423 -13.00 21.10 -25.69
N ARG A 424 -11.93 21.81 -25.29
CA ARG A 424 -10.69 22.01 -26.08
C ARG A 424 -10.20 20.75 -26.79
N ARG A 425 -10.22 19.62 -26.10
CA ARG A 425 -9.72 18.35 -26.64
C ARG A 425 -10.53 17.84 -27.82
N TYR A 426 -11.86 17.97 -27.78
CA TYR A 426 -12.72 17.60 -28.91
C TYR A 426 -12.50 18.54 -30.10
N PHE A 427 -12.24 19.82 -29.85
CA PHE A 427 -11.79 20.76 -30.88
C PHE A 427 -10.47 20.33 -31.53
N ASP A 428 -9.46 19.96 -30.75
CA ASP A 428 -8.15 19.55 -31.28
C ASP A 428 -8.25 18.28 -32.14
N LEU A 429 -9.07 17.30 -31.71
CA LEU A 429 -9.36 16.08 -32.48
C LEU A 429 -10.04 16.40 -33.80
N ARG A 430 -11.18 17.11 -33.77
CA ARG A 430 -11.96 17.44 -34.97
C ARG A 430 -11.17 18.33 -35.92
N LEU A 431 -10.37 19.26 -35.40
CA LEU A 431 -9.48 20.08 -36.22
C LEU A 431 -8.48 19.23 -37.00
N HIS A 432 -7.90 18.22 -36.36
CA HIS A 432 -6.97 17.31 -37.01
C HIS A 432 -7.64 16.47 -38.10
N GLU A 433 -8.85 15.96 -37.83
CA GLU A 433 -9.65 15.21 -38.79
C GLU A 433 -10.01 16.04 -40.03
N GLU A 434 -10.51 17.26 -39.83
CA GLU A 434 -10.85 18.19 -40.92
C GLU A 434 -9.61 18.57 -41.75
N TRP A 435 -8.47 18.79 -41.10
CA TRP A 435 -7.21 19.02 -41.81
C TRP A 435 -6.80 17.82 -42.68
N MET A 436 -6.94 16.59 -42.14
CA MET A 436 -6.65 15.37 -42.90
C MET A 436 -7.60 15.18 -44.08
N GLU A 437 -8.87 15.52 -43.91
CA GLU A 437 -9.88 15.47 -44.96
C GLU A 437 -9.58 16.46 -46.08
N VAL A 438 -9.35 17.74 -45.75
CA VAL A 438 -9.00 18.78 -46.71
C VAL A 438 -7.67 18.49 -47.41
N LYS A 439 -6.69 17.93 -46.69
CA LYS A 439 -5.42 17.51 -47.29
C LYS A 439 -5.60 16.38 -48.31
N ARG A 440 -6.57 15.49 -48.09
CA ARG A 440 -6.80 14.31 -48.94
C ARG A 440 -7.71 14.61 -50.14
N TYR A 441 -8.77 15.37 -49.91
CA TYR A 441 -9.85 15.58 -50.90
C TYR A 441 -9.92 17.03 -51.41
N GLY A 442 -9.13 17.94 -50.86
CA GLY A 442 -9.27 19.38 -51.10
C GLY A 442 -10.47 19.96 -50.36
N GLY A 443 -10.77 21.23 -50.65
CA GLY A 443 -11.81 22.00 -49.95
C GLY A 443 -11.22 23.07 -49.03
N ASP A 444 -12.11 23.81 -48.38
CA ASP A 444 -11.77 24.90 -47.47
C ASP A 444 -12.27 24.58 -46.07
N PHE A 445 -11.52 24.96 -45.04
CA PHE A 445 -12.01 24.96 -43.66
C PHE A 445 -11.43 26.16 -42.91
N ALA A 446 -12.16 26.63 -41.91
CA ALA A 446 -11.77 27.79 -41.12
C ALA A 446 -11.70 27.48 -39.63
N VAL A 447 -10.88 28.27 -38.94
CA VAL A 447 -10.74 28.27 -37.48
C VAL A 447 -10.99 29.69 -36.98
N LEU A 448 -11.86 29.79 -35.98
CA LEU A 448 -12.07 31.00 -35.21
C LEU A 448 -11.40 30.83 -33.85
N PHE A 449 -10.78 31.91 -33.36
CA PHE A 449 -10.30 32.02 -31.99
C PHE A 449 -10.86 33.31 -31.39
N LEU A 450 -11.53 33.20 -30.26
CA LEU A 450 -12.30 34.27 -29.63
C LEU A 450 -11.87 34.43 -28.18
N ASP A 451 -11.89 35.65 -27.68
CA ASP A 451 -11.61 35.94 -26.29
C ASP A 451 -12.44 37.12 -25.79
N LEU A 452 -12.97 36.98 -24.57
CA LEU A 452 -13.80 37.99 -23.93
C LEU A 452 -12.96 39.17 -23.45
N ASP A 453 -13.31 40.35 -23.96
CA ASP A 453 -12.61 41.58 -23.65
C ASP A 453 -12.83 41.97 -22.18
N ASP A 454 -11.73 42.16 -21.45
CA ASP A 454 -11.72 42.64 -20.06
C ASP A 454 -12.49 41.75 -19.05
N PHE A 455 -12.64 40.46 -19.34
CA PHE A 455 -13.39 39.52 -18.50
C PHE A 455 -12.86 39.42 -17.06
N LYS A 456 -11.55 39.47 -16.87
CA LYS A 456 -10.96 39.53 -15.53
C LYS A 456 -11.45 40.74 -14.71
N ALA A 457 -11.49 41.93 -15.32
CA ALA A 457 -11.96 43.14 -14.64
C ALA A 457 -13.45 43.05 -14.29
N LEU A 458 -14.24 42.40 -15.16
CA LEU A 458 -15.65 42.10 -14.88
C LEU A 458 -15.78 41.18 -13.66
N ASN A 459 -15.01 40.08 -13.60
CA ASN A 459 -15.01 39.17 -12.46
C ASN A 459 -14.57 39.86 -11.16
N ASP A 460 -13.53 40.69 -11.23
CA ASP A 460 -13.03 41.44 -10.07
C ASP A 460 -14.07 42.46 -9.55
N THR A 461 -14.95 42.96 -10.42
CA THR A 461 -15.97 43.96 -10.07
C THR A 461 -17.30 43.34 -9.63
N HIS A 462 -17.74 42.26 -10.29
CA HIS A 462 -19.09 41.70 -10.13
C HIS A 462 -19.12 40.27 -9.56
N GLY A 463 -17.95 39.67 -9.32
CA GLY A 463 -17.81 38.33 -8.78
C GLY A 463 -17.95 37.22 -9.84
N HIS A 464 -17.39 36.05 -9.51
CA HIS A 464 -17.34 34.90 -10.41
C HIS A 464 -18.71 34.37 -10.84
N LEU A 465 -19.75 34.50 -10.01
CA LEU A 465 -21.10 34.04 -10.36
C LEU A 465 -21.69 34.81 -11.54
N VAL A 466 -21.45 36.13 -11.62
CA VAL A 466 -21.86 36.95 -12.76
C VAL A 466 -21.02 36.61 -13.98
N GLY A 467 -19.72 36.36 -13.80
CA GLY A 467 -18.82 35.84 -14.83
C GLY A 467 -19.31 34.52 -15.45
N ASP A 468 -19.76 33.58 -14.62
CA ASP A 468 -20.28 32.29 -15.08
C ASP A 468 -21.56 32.45 -15.92
N GLU A 469 -22.45 33.38 -15.55
CA GLU A 469 -23.64 33.70 -16.35
C GLU A 469 -23.27 34.35 -17.68
N VAL A 470 -22.28 35.25 -17.69
CA VAL A 470 -21.72 35.82 -18.92
C VAL A 470 -21.17 34.72 -19.84
N LEU A 471 -20.37 33.79 -19.30
CA LEU A 471 -19.82 32.66 -20.06
C LEU A 471 -20.93 31.76 -20.63
N ARG A 472 -21.96 31.47 -19.84
CA ARG A 472 -23.13 30.69 -20.28
C ARG A 472 -23.87 31.37 -21.42
N GLN A 473 -24.12 32.68 -21.32
CA GLN A 473 -24.80 33.45 -22.36
C GLN A 473 -23.96 33.55 -23.65
N VAL A 474 -22.64 33.75 -23.53
CA VAL A 474 -21.71 33.77 -24.67
C VAL A 474 -21.69 32.41 -25.36
N GLY A 475 -21.64 31.31 -24.60
CA GLY A 475 -21.74 29.95 -25.14
C GLY A 475 -23.00 29.73 -25.97
N GLN A 476 -24.15 30.19 -25.47
CA GLN A 476 -25.42 30.15 -26.21
C GLN A 476 -25.40 30.98 -27.49
N VAL A 477 -24.79 32.17 -27.47
CA VAL A 477 -24.64 33.02 -28.67
C VAL A 477 -23.79 32.33 -29.73
N ILE A 478 -22.63 31.80 -29.33
CA ILE A 478 -21.72 31.12 -30.25
C ILE A 478 -22.44 29.94 -30.91
N ARG A 479 -23.11 29.08 -30.12
CA ARG A 479 -23.86 27.94 -30.66
C ARG A 479 -25.00 28.38 -31.59
N ALA A 480 -25.77 29.40 -31.24
CA ALA A 480 -26.86 29.91 -32.08
C ALA A 480 -26.38 30.52 -33.40
N CYS A 481 -25.14 31.02 -33.44
CA CYS A 481 -24.52 31.56 -34.65
C CYS A 481 -23.89 30.48 -35.53
N MET A 482 -23.80 29.23 -35.08
CA MET A 482 -23.09 28.15 -35.76
C MET A 482 -24.05 27.12 -36.36
N ARG A 483 -23.58 26.47 -37.43
CA ARG A 483 -24.29 25.39 -38.10
C ARG A 483 -24.07 24.07 -37.36
N GLU A 484 -24.87 23.07 -37.69
CA GLU A 484 -24.74 21.73 -37.10
C GLU A 484 -23.36 21.08 -37.36
N THR A 485 -22.74 21.39 -38.50
CA THR A 485 -21.40 20.89 -38.88
C THR A 485 -20.26 21.63 -38.20
N ASP A 486 -20.50 22.82 -37.65
CA ASP A 486 -19.47 23.62 -36.99
C ASP A 486 -19.21 23.07 -35.58
N ILE A 487 -17.97 23.15 -35.11
CA ILE A 487 -17.56 22.62 -33.80
C ILE A 487 -17.21 23.80 -32.87
N PRO A 488 -18.20 24.44 -32.21
CA PRO A 488 -17.94 25.47 -31.22
C PRO A 488 -17.36 24.86 -29.94
N CYS A 489 -16.32 25.49 -29.42
CA CYS A 489 -15.54 24.98 -28.31
C CYS A 489 -15.25 26.07 -27.28
N ARG A 490 -15.29 25.69 -26.00
CA ARG A 490 -14.66 26.46 -24.92
C ARG A 490 -13.19 26.01 -24.83
N TYR A 491 -12.28 26.86 -25.29
CA TYR A 491 -10.86 26.53 -25.43
C TYR A 491 -10.09 26.76 -24.12
N GLY A 492 -10.50 27.75 -23.34
CA GLY A 492 -9.90 28.13 -22.06
C GLY A 492 -10.93 28.72 -21.09
N GLY A 493 -10.44 29.44 -20.07
CA GLY A 493 -11.31 30.04 -19.05
C GLY A 493 -12.31 31.04 -19.65
N GLU A 494 -11.80 32.00 -20.42
CA GLU A 494 -12.54 33.07 -21.12
C GLU A 494 -12.36 33.03 -22.65
N GLU A 495 -11.69 31.98 -23.14
CA GLU A 495 -11.33 31.78 -24.54
C GLU A 495 -12.23 30.73 -25.19
N PHE A 496 -12.66 31.01 -26.42
CA PHE A 496 -13.49 30.13 -27.23
C PHE A 496 -12.82 29.92 -28.59
N ALA A 497 -13.11 28.78 -29.22
CA ALA A 497 -12.63 28.48 -30.55
C ALA A 497 -13.72 27.77 -31.35
N ALA A 498 -13.58 27.72 -32.67
CA ALA A 498 -14.43 26.87 -33.48
C ALA A 498 -13.74 26.37 -34.73
N VAL A 499 -14.03 25.13 -35.10
CA VAL A 499 -13.68 24.56 -36.40
C VAL A 499 -14.91 24.65 -37.29
N MET A 500 -14.73 25.17 -38.50
CA MET A 500 -15.80 25.34 -39.49
C MET A 500 -15.44 24.58 -40.77
N PRO A 501 -15.90 23.33 -40.90
CA PRO A 501 -15.73 22.53 -42.12
C PRO A 501 -16.34 23.22 -43.34
N HIS A 502 -15.76 22.98 -44.52
CA HIS A 502 -16.28 23.47 -45.82
C HIS A 502 -16.58 24.98 -45.84
N THR A 503 -15.75 25.78 -45.17
CA THR A 503 -15.98 27.20 -44.97
C THR A 503 -14.74 28.01 -45.37
N ASP A 504 -14.92 28.91 -46.33
CA ASP A 504 -13.87 29.84 -46.75
C ASP A 504 -13.68 31.00 -45.75
N LEU A 505 -12.61 31.78 -45.94
CA LEU A 505 -12.27 32.88 -45.04
C LEU A 505 -13.37 33.96 -44.95
N ALA A 506 -14.07 34.25 -46.05
CA ALA A 506 -15.07 35.31 -46.11
C ALA A 506 -16.36 34.89 -45.37
N ALA A 507 -16.79 33.65 -45.55
CA ALA A 507 -17.91 33.04 -44.86
C ALA A 507 -17.62 32.92 -43.35
N ALA A 508 -16.42 32.48 -42.97
CA ALA A 508 -15.99 32.43 -41.58
C ALA A 508 -15.97 33.82 -40.93
N ALA A 509 -15.49 34.85 -41.65
CA ALA A 509 -15.49 36.23 -41.19
C ALA A 509 -16.91 36.77 -40.95
N ALA A 510 -17.88 36.40 -41.80
CA ALA A 510 -19.27 36.79 -41.62
C ALA A 510 -19.89 36.17 -40.35
N VAL A 511 -19.58 34.90 -40.05
CA VAL A 511 -20.01 34.24 -38.81
C VAL A 511 -19.35 34.87 -37.59
N ALA A 512 -18.05 35.15 -37.65
CA ALA A 512 -17.32 35.85 -36.58
C ALA A 512 -17.95 37.22 -36.29
N GLU A 513 -18.25 38.02 -37.33
CA GLU A 513 -18.84 39.34 -37.14
C GLU A 513 -20.26 39.27 -36.58
N ARG A 514 -21.02 38.23 -36.93
CA ARG A 514 -22.33 37.96 -36.32
C ARG A 514 -22.18 37.65 -34.82
N ILE A 515 -21.27 36.75 -34.44
CA ILE A 515 -21.00 36.43 -33.03
C ILE A 515 -20.63 37.71 -32.27
N ARG A 516 -19.71 38.51 -32.81
CA ARG A 516 -19.25 39.75 -32.19
C ARG A 516 -20.41 40.72 -31.90
N ARG A 517 -21.29 40.94 -32.88
CA ARG A 517 -22.46 41.83 -32.72
C ARG A 517 -23.46 41.31 -31.71
N GLU A 518 -23.77 40.02 -31.78
CA GLU A 518 -24.72 39.38 -30.87
C GLU A 518 -24.22 39.43 -29.42
N VAL A 519 -22.94 39.10 -29.17
CA VAL A 519 -22.34 39.21 -27.83
C VAL A 519 -22.42 40.66 -27.32
N ALA A 520 -22.00 41.64 -28.14
CA ALA A 520 -22.02 43.05 -27.75
C ALA A 520 -23.43 43.61 -27.50
N SER A 521 -24.48 43.00 -28.07
CA SER A 521 -25.87 43.42 -27.88
C SER A 521 -26.52 42.86 -26.62
N ARG A 522 -25.92 41.85 -25.99
CA ARG A 522 -26.49 41.16 -24.84
C ARG A 522 -26.02 41.78 -23.53
N THR A 523 -26.92 41.72 -22.55
CA THR A 523 -26.64 42.14 -21.18
C THR A 523 -27.02 41.02 -20.21
N VAL A 524 -26.27 40.92 -19.13
CA VAL A 524 -26.52 40.03 -18.00
C VAL A 524 -26.97 40.87 -16.80
N PRO A 525 -28.10 40.55 -16.14
CA PRO A 525 -28.49 41.22 -14.91
C PRO A 525 -27.45 41.00 -13.80
N ALA A 526 -27.00 42.08 -13.16
CA ALA A 526 -26.15 42.00 -11.97
C ALA A 526 -26.63 43.00 -10.90
N GLU A 527 -26.17 42.84 -9.66
CA GLU A 527 -26.58 43.67 -8.51
C GLU A 527 -26.26 45.16 -8.71
N VAL A 528 -25.19 45.47 -9.44
CA VAL A 528 -24.71 46.85 -9.70
C VAL A 528 -25.19 47.37 -11.08
N GLY A 529 -26.26 46.77 -11.62
CA GLY A 529 -26.82 47.10 -12.94
C GLY A 529 -26.45 46.08 -14.03
N PRO A 530 -27.10 46.14 -15.20
CA PRO A 530 -26.85 45.20 -16.30
C PRO A 530 -25.42 45.33 -16.82
N VAL A 531 -24.74 44.20 -16.96
CA VAL A 531 -23.35 44.11 -17.44
C VAL A 531 -23.35 43.63 -18.89
N SER A 532 -22.54 44.26 -19.72
CA SER A 532 -22.29 43.85 -21.11
C SER A 532 -20.81 43.52 -21.29
N VAL A 533 -20.52 42.51 -22.12
CA VAL A 533 -19.16 42.18 -22.55
C VAL A 533 -19.03 42.31 -24.06
N THR A 534 -17.79 42.50 -24.52
CA THR A 534 -17.45 42.40 -25.94
C THR A 534 -16.48 41.25 -26.16
N VAL A 535 -16.32 40.85 -27.41
CA VAL A 535 -15.43 39.76 -27.80
C VAL A 535 -14.53 40.23 -28.94
N SER A 536 -13.25 39.90 -28.84
CA SER A 536 -12.30 40.02 -29.94
C SER A 536 -12.18 38.68 -30.63
N ILE A 537 -12.09 38.65 -31.97
CA ILE A 537 -12.08 37.42 -32.75
C ILE A 537 -10.99 37.44 -33.82
N GLY A 538 -10.18 36.40 -33.85
CA GLY A 538 -9.25 36.09 -34.93
C GLY A 538 -9.80 34.98 -35.81
N VAL A 539 -9.66 35.12 -37.14
CA VAL A 539 -10.14 34.13 -38.12
C VAL A 539 -9.00 33.71 -39.03
N ALA A 540 -8.80 32.42 -39.21
CA ALA A 540 -7.90 31.87 -40.23
C ALA A 540 -8.63 30.80 -41.05
N ALA A 541 -8.30 30.69 -42.33
CA ALA A 541 -8.81 29.62 -43.18
C ALA A 541 -7.66 28.95 -43.92
N ALA A 542 -7.83 27.67 -44.19
CA ALA A 542 -6.98 26.86 -45.04
C ALA A 542 -7.80 26.43 -46.26
N GLY A 543 -7.17 26.45 -47.43
CA GLY A 543 -7.81 26.02 -48.68
C GLY A 543 -6.95 25.04 -49.47
N ALA A 544 -7.56 24.44 -50.49
CA ALA A 544 -7.03 23.31 -51.26
C ALA A 544 -5.58 23.47 -51.79
N SER A 545 -5.14 24.71 -52.03
CA SER A 545 -3.82 24.97 -52.63
C SER A 545 -2.67 24.97 -51.61
N HIS A 546 -2.94 25.27 -50.33
CA HIS A 546 -1.94 25.44 -49.27
C HIS A 546 -2.57 25.23 -47.88
N ALA A 547 -2.91 23.99 -47.52
CA ALA A 547 -3.36 23.69 -46.16
C ALA A 547 -2.14 23.55 -45.23
N PRO A 548 -1.80 24.57 -44.41
CA PRO A 548 -0.77 24.41 -43.39
C PRO A 548 -1.22 23.34 -42.38
N ASP A 549 -0.31 22.82 -41.55
CA ASP A 549 -0.71 21.90 -40.49
C ASP A 549 -1.74 22.54 -39.54
N ALA A 550 -2.56 21.71 -38.89
CA ALA A 550 -3.61 22.15 -37.97
C ALA A 550 -3.10 23.16 -36.93
N ARG A 551 -1.88 22.94 -36.40
CA ARG A 551 -1.24 23.82 -35.42
C ARG A 551 -0.92 25.20 -35.98
N THR A 552 -0.40 25.30 -37.20
CA THR A 552 -0.14 26.61 -37.83
C THR A 552 -1.43 27.37 -38.11
N LEU A 553 -2.53 26.69 -38.45
CA LEU A 553 -3.81 27.35 -38.67
C LEU A 553 -4.36 27.97 -37.38
N VAL A 554 -4.30 27.24 -36.27
CA VAL A 554 -4.66 27.77 -34.94
C VAL A 554 -3.78 28.96 -34.58
N ARG A 555 -2.45 28.84 -34.75
CA ARG A 555 -1.52 29.95 -34.48
C ARG A 555 -1.87 31.20 -35.31
N ARG A 556 -2.26 31.05 -36.58
CA ARG A 556 -2.67 32.17 -37.43
C ARG A 556 -3.95 32.84 -36.95
N ALA A 557 -4.92 32.06 -36.47
CA ALA A 557 -6.14 32.60 -35.88
C ALA A 557 -5.84 33.34 -34.58
N ASP A 558 -4.99 32.78 -33.71
CA ASP A 558 -4.55 33.40 -32.46
C ASP A 558 -3.78 34.71 -32.69
N GLU A 559 -2.84 34.74 -33.65
CA GLU A 559 -2.15 35.98 -34.05
C GLU A 559 -3.12 37.05 -34.56
N ALA A 560 -4.20 36.65 -35.24
CA ALA A 560 -5.25 37.57 -35.67
C ALA A 560 -6.06 38.09 -34.48
N LEU A 561 -6.39 37.24 -33.52
CA LEU A 561 -7.04 37.64 -32.26
C LEU A 561 -6.18 38.64 -31.49
N TYR A 562 -4.88 38.39 -31.38
CA TYR A 562 -3.95 39.32 -30.75
C TYR A 562 -3.97 40.70 -31.42
N ARG A 563 -4.01 40.76 -32.76
CA ARG A 563 -4.19 42.03 -33.50
C ARG A 563 -5.54 42.68 -33.21
N ALA A 564 -6.61 41.90 -33.05
CA ALA A 564 -7.94 42.42 -32.73
C ALA A 564 -7.93 43.13 -31.37
N LYS A 565 -7.33 42.50 -30.35
CA LYS A 565 -7.14 43.10 -29.02
C LYS A 565 -6.29 44.37 -29.09
N ALA A 566 -5.15 44.32 -29.79
CA ALA A 566 -4.22 45.45 -29.90
C ALA A 566 -4.81 46.68 -30.62
N LYS A 567 -5.71 46.48 -31.59
CA LYS A 567 -6.34 47.57 -32.36
C LYS A 567 -7.56 48.20 -31.69
N GLY A 568 -7.84 47.84 -30.44
CA GLY A 568 -8.93 48.44 -29.65
C GLY A 568 -10.11 47.51 -29.40
N LYS A 569 -9.89 46.18 -29.42
CA LYS A 569 -10.87 45.16 -29.01
C LYS A 569 -12.18 45.19 -29.81
N ASN A 570 -13.18 44.40 -29.39
CA ASN A 570 -14.52 44.31 -29.99
C ASN A 570 -14.51 44.33 -31.53
N ARG A 571 -13.71 43.47 -32.15
CA ARG A 571 -13.54 43.41 -33.60
C ARG A 571 -13.12 42.03 -34.08
N VAL A 572 -13.31 41.81 -35.38
CA VAL A 572 -12.82 40.65 -36.10
C VAL A 572 -11.57 41.03 -36.90
N GLU A 573 -10.51 40.24 -36.78
CA GLU A 573 -9.31 40.36 -37.61
C GLU A 573 -9.07 39.04 -38.36
N LEU A 574 -8.66 39.15 -39.62
CA LEU A 574 -8.36 37.99 -40.46
C LEU A 574 -6.85 37.72 -40.44
N ALA A 575 -6.49 36.45 -40.51
CA ALA A 575 -5.12 36.02 -40.79
C ALA A 575 -4.74 36.44 -42.21
N GLY A 576 -3.62 37.16 -42.35
CA GLY A 576 -3.11 37.55 -43.67
C GLY A 576 -2.64 36.33 -44.46
N THR A 577 -2.94 36.31 -45.77
CA THR A 577 -2.36 35.36 -46.70
C THR A 577 -0.87 35.69 -46.86
N MET A 578 0.02 34.99 -46.15
CA MET A 578 1.44 35.10 -46.49
C MET A 578 1.66 34.50 -47.88
N ALA A 579 1.99 35.34 -48.86
CA ALA A 579 2.69 34.90 -50.05
C ALA A 579 4.00 34.20 -49.63
N ALA A 580 4.35 33.11 -50.31
CA ALA A 580 5.55 32.33 -50.04
C ALA A 580 6.80 33.22 -49.93
N PRO A 581 7.79 32.89 -49.09
CA PRO A 581 9.08 33.55 -49.14
C PRO A 581 9.65 33.39 -50.54
N ALA A 582 10.06 34.51 -51.15
CA ALA A 582 10.74 34.52 -52.44
C ALA A 582 11.86 33.49 -52.41
N SER A 583 11.85 32.59 -53.40
CA SER A 583 12.91 31.64 -53.67
C SER A 583 14.25 32.37 -53.64
N ILE A 584 15.13 31.94 -52.73
CA ILE A 584 16.54 32.32 -52.79
C ILE A 584 17.09 31.68 -54.06
N ASP A 585 17.44 32.52 -55.04
CA ASP A 585 18.18 32.16 -56.24
C ASP A 585 19.47 31.44 -55.83
N ALA A 586 19.50 30.13 -56.00
CA ALA A 586 20.73 29.35 -56.01
C ALA A 586 21.26 29.33 -57.44
N GLY A 587 22.12 30.30 -57.78
CA GLY A 587 22.84 30.24 -59.05
C GLY A 587 23.62 31.48 -59.43
N THR A 588 24.79 31.71 -58.83
CA THR A 588 26.02 32.10 -59.56
C THR A 588 27.22 32.24 -58.62
N ALA A 589 28.17 31.29 -58.69
CA ALA A 589 29.59 31.54 -58.51
C ALA A 589 30.38 30.35 -59.09
N MET A 590 30.60 30.37 -60.40
CA MET A 590 31.88 29.93 -60.94
C MET A 590 32.88 31.06 -60.68
N GLY A 591 34.05 30.70 -60.16
CA GLY A 591 35.17 31.59 -59.87
C GLY A 591 36.18 30.88 -59.00
#